data_AF-A0AAV6W2R1-F1
#
_entry.id   AF-A0AAV6W2R1-F1
#
_cell.length_a   1.000
_cell.length_b   1.000
_cell.length_c   1.000
_cell.angle_alpha   90.00
_cell.angle_beta   90.00
_cell.angle_gamma   90.00
#
_symmetry.space_group_name_H-M   'P 1'
#
loop_
_entity.id
_entity.type
_entity.pdbx_description
1 polymer ?
#
loop_
_entity_poly.entity_id
_entity_poly.type
_entity_poly.pdbx_seq_one_letter_code
_entity_poly.pdbx_strand_id
1 'polypeptide(L)'
;MSQPLSIVKPLYNDNKEALTFLIVCESDTERKSLGEAMNGCKGKPYQIHVLTRKCLPLSKTWQQENVHFDFIVFVIDSKEKSLKNITDSLRFVDVEYFPGKCCFLMLNDNNENNLAPEIQKLVNFYATEALCANFSNENEIQDMVSQILIKAELSCGLDCFVQT
;
A
#
# COMPACT_ATOMS: atom_id res chain seq x y z
N MET A 1 19.76 26.15 3.75
CA MET A 1 19.62 25.51 2.43
C MET A 1 18.76 24.27 2.58
N SER A 2 17.50 24.32 2.15
CA SER A 2 16.58 23.18 2.23
C SER A 2 16.92 22.20 1.10
N GLN A 3 17.46 21.03 1.44
CA GLN A 3 17.69 19.97 0.45
C GLN A 3 16.34 19.45 -0.08
N PRO A 4 16.24 19.06 -1.37
CA PRO A 4 14.99 18.59 -1.95
C PRO A 4 14.53 17.30 -1.25
N LEU A 5 13.23 17.24 -0.96
CA LEU A 5 12.56 16.03 -0.45
C LEU A 5 12.67 14.94 -1.51
N SER A 6 13.02 13.71 -1.10
CA SER A 6 13.29 12.62 -2.04
C SER A 6 12.01 11.85 -2.41
N ILE A 7 11.96 11.43 -3.67
CA ILE A 7 10.91 10.59 -4.24
C ILE A 7 11.22 9.12 -3.90
N VAL A 8 10.20 8.36 -3.48
CA VAL A 8 10.24 6.90 -3.35
C VAL A 8 10.31 6.33 -4.77
N LYS A 9 11.46 5.75 -5.13
CA LYS A 9 11.71 5.21 -6.47
C LYS A 9 11.51 3.70 -6.50
N PRO A 10 11.00 3.13 -7.60
CA PRO A 10 11.12 1.70 -7.80
C PRO A 10 12.59 1.37 -8.00
N LEU A 11 13.01 0.22 -7.48
CA LEU A 11 14.29 -0.37 -7.80
C LEU A 11 13.98 -1.72 -8.44
N TYR A 12 14.69 -2.07 -9.50
CA TYR A 12 14.44 -3.37 -10.11
C TYR A 12 14.94 -4.47 -9.16
N ASN A 13 14.05 -5.37 -8.75
CA ASN A 13 14.37 -6.51 -7.89
C ASN A 13 13.87 -7.80 -8.53
N ASP A 14 14.80 -8.62 -9.04
CA ASP A 14 14.51 -9.96 -9.56
C ASP A 14 14.32 -11.00 -8.45
N ASN A 15 14.57 -10.62 -7.18
CA ASN A 15 14.46 -11.57 -6.08
C ASN A 15 13.00 -11.84 -5.72
N LYS A 16 12.52 -13.03 -6.10
CA LYS A 16 11.18 -13.54 -5.78
C LYS A 16 11.08 -14.18 -4.38
N GLU A 17 12.15 -14.14 -3.58
CA GLU A 17 12.17 -14.73 -2.22
C GLU A 17 11.50 -13.84 -1.17
N ALA A 18 11.26 -12.56 -1.46
CA ALA A 18 10.59 -11.65 -0.54
C ALA A 18 9.73 -10.61 -1.27
N LEU A 19 8.62 -10.22 -0.65
CA LEU A 19 7.82 -9.06 -1.01
C LEU A 19 7.91 -8.01 0.09
N THR A 20 8.30 -6.80 -0.28
CA THR A 20 8.46 -5.66 0.62
C THR A 20 7.37 -4.63 0.36
N PHE A 21 6.56 -4.38 1.39
CA PHE A 21 5.42 -3.48 1.34
C PHE A 21 5.72 -2.17 2.04
N LEU A 22 5.21 -1.08 1.48
CA LEU A 22 5.06 0.20 2.18
C LEU A 22 3.59 0.51 2.41
N ILE A 23 3.17 0.54 3.68
CA ILE A 23 1.84 0.97 4.09
C ILE A 23 1.90 2.43 4.52
N VAL A 24 1.16 3.30 3.83
CA VAL A 24 0.99 4.70 4.20
C VAL A 24 -0.43 4.90 4.74
N CYS A 25 -0.56 5.18 6.02
CA CYS A 25 -1.85 5.26 6.72
C CYS A 25 -1.79 6.28 7.86
N GLU A 26 -2.72 7.24 7.91
CA GLU A 26 -2.71 8.31 8.92
C GLU A 26 -2.95 7.79 10.34
N SER A 27 -3.89 6.84 10.48
CA SER A 27 -4.31 6.27 11.76
C SER A 27 -3.27 5.30 12.31
N ASP A 28 -2.91 5.47 13.58
CA ASP A 28 -1.95 4.57 14.22
C ASP A 28 -2.53 3.18 14.48
N THR A 29 -3.83 3.11 14.76
CA THR A 29 -4.53 1.84 15.02
C THR A 29 -4.60 1.01 13.75
N GLU A 30 -5.18 1.56 12.68
CA GLU A 30 -5.35 0.83 11.42
C GLU A 30 -4.00 0.43 10.82
N ARG A 31 -3.02 1.34 10.87
CA ARG A 31 -1.67 1.09 10.38
C ARG A 31 -0.96 -0.04 11.13
N LYS A 32 -1.08 -0.08 12.47
CA LYS A 32 -0.44 -1.12 13.28
C LYS A 32 -1.08 -2.48 13.03
N SER A 33 -2.40 -2.59 13.13
CA SER A 33 -3.04 -3.91 12.98
C SER A 33 -2.91 -4.45 11.56
N LEU A 34 -2.99 -3.60 10.53
CA LEU A 34 -2.73 -4.06 9.15
C LEU A 34 -1.28 -4.52 8.98
N GLY A 35 -0.31 -3.76 9.51
CA GLY A 35 1.10 -4.14 9.46
C GLY A 35 1.40 -5.46 10.17
N GLU A 36 0.82 -5.65 11.37
CA GLU A 36 0.94 -6.89 12.15
C GLU A 36 0.26 -8.06 11.45
N ALA A 37 -0.94 -7.86 10.88
CA ALA A 37 -1.66 -8.89 10.14
C ALA A 37 -0.89 -9.35 8.90
N MET A 38 -0.36 -8.42 8.10
CA MET A 38 0.46 -8.74 6.93
C MET A 38 1.76 -9.46 7.31
N ASN A 39 2.44 -9.00 8.36
CA ASN A 39 3.67 -9.64 8.84
C ASN A 39 3.41 -11.01 9.51
N GLY A 40 2.18 -11.24 9.97
CA GLY A 40 1.72 -12.50 10.55
C GLY A 40 1.30 -13.56 9.52
N CYS A 41 1.17 -13.21 8.24
CA CYS A 41 0.82 -14.15 7.18
C CYS A 41 1.89 -15.23 7.02
N LYS A 42 1.44 -16.50 7.04
CA LYS A 42 2.30 -17.69 6.89
C LYS A 42 1.87 -18.49 5.66
N GLY A 43 2.74 -19.41 5.24
CA GLY A 43 2.43 -20.35 4.15
C GLY A 43 2.63 -19.81 2.75
N LYS A 44 3.22 -18.61 2.61
CA LYS A 44 3.68 -18.10 1.31
C LYS A 44 5.05 -18.69 0.96
N PRO A 45 5.36 -18.90 -0.33
CA PRO A 45 6.67 -19.38 -0.77
C PRO A 45 7.77 -18.31 -0.72
N TYR A 46 7.45 -17.13 -0.19
CA TYR A 46 8.33 -15.96 -0.05
C TYR A 46 8.12 -15.30 1.32
N GLN A 47 9.08 -14.49 1.74
CA GLN A 47 9.02 -13.67 2.95
C GLN A 47 8.19 -12.41 2.70
N ILE A 48 7.47 -11.95 3.72
CA ILE A 48 6.74 -10.68 3.68
C ILE A 48 7.46 -9.71 4.61
N HIS A 49 7.92 -8.59 4.05
CA HIS A 49 8.47 -7.47 4.81
C HIS A 49 7.51 -6.30 4.74
N VAL A 50 7.19 -5.71 5.89
CA VAL A 50 6.21 -4.62 5.95
C VAL A 50 6.84 -3.41 6.63
N LEU A 51 6.86 -2.30 5.90
CA LEU A 51 7.18 -1.00 6.45
C LEU A 51 5.92 -0.16 6.55
N THR A 52 5.66 0.43 7.72
CA THR A 52 4.49 1.29 7.90
C THR A 52 4.89 2.75 8.16
N ARG A 53 4.15 3.69 7.58
CA ARG A 53 4.37 5.13 7.72
C ARG A 53 3.06 5.88 7.85
N LYS A 54 3.13 6.99 8.59
CA LYS A 54 1.99 7.90 8.72
C LYS A 54 1.77 8.71 7.44
N CYS A 55 2.87 9.19 6.86
CA CYS A 55 2.89 10.03 5.68
C CYS A 55 4.25 9.92 4.98
N LEU A 56 4.33 10.49 3.79
CA LEU A 56 5.59 10.70 3.05
C LEU A 56 5.96 12.19 3.04
N PRO A 57 7.25 12.53 2.87
CA PRO A 57 8.39 11.66 2.52
C PRO A 57 8.93 10.85 3.72
N LEU A 58 9.64 9.76 3.41
CA LEU A 58 10.42 9.01 4.41
C LEU A 58 11.47 9.91 5.05
N SER A 59 11.84 9.67 6.32
CA SER A 59 12.95 10.40 6.93
C SER A 59 14.29 10.03 6.26
N LYS A 60 15.27 10.93 6.34
CA LYS A 60 16.55 10.82 5.62
C LYS A 60 17.32 9.51 5.88
N THR A 61 17.18 8.91 7.06
CA THR A 61 17.85 7.65 7.41
C THR A 61 17.40 6.50 6.50
N TRP A 62 16.10 6.37 6.23
CA TRP A 62 15.55 5.31 5.38
C TRP A 62 15.82 5.52 3.89
N GLN A 63 16.09 6.76 3.50
CA GLN A 63 16.48 7.11 2.14
C GLN A 63 17.91 6.63 1.84
N GLN A 64 18.78 6.55 2.86
CA GLN A 64 20.16 6.08 2.71
C GLN A 64 20.26 4.55 2.62
N GLU A 65 19.26 3.85 3.16
CA GLU A 65 19.23 2.38 3.20
C GLU A 65 18.83 1.74 1.86
N ASN A 66 18.51 2.54 0.82
CA ASN A 66 18.06 2.05 -0.49
C ASN A 66 16.99 0.95 -0.39
N VAL A 67 16.05 1.12 0.54
CA VAL A 67 14.98 0.15 0.76
C VAL A 67 14.10 0.11 -0.48
N HIS A 68 14.00 -1.06 -1.09
CA HIS A 68 13.11 -1.32 -2.20
C HIS A 68 11.72 -1.68 -1.68
N PHE A 69 10.67 -1.14 -2.31
CA PHE A 69 9.29 -1.53 -2.08
C PHE A 69 8.75 -2.16 -3.36
N ASP A 70 8.27 -3.40 -3.25
CA ASP A 70 7.65 -4.10 -4.37
C ASP A 70 6.20 -3.59 -4.56
N PHE A 71 5.54 -3.19 -3.47
CA PHE A 71 4.16 -2.71 -3.51
C PHE A 71 3.87 -1.63 -2.44
N ILE A 72 3.09 -0.61 -2.79
CA ILE A 72 2.69 0.48 -1.88
C ILE A 72 1.18 0.47 -1.65
N VAL A 73 0.75 0.52 -0.39
CA VAL A 73 -0.66 0.59 0.00
C VAL A 73 -0.96 1.94 0.65
N PHE A 74 -1.82 2.74 0.02
CA PHE A 74 -2.29 4.01 0.57
C PHE A 74 -3.65 3.80 1.24
N VAL A 75 -3.66 3.76 2.57
CA VAL A 75 -4.88 3.53 3.34
C VAL A 75 -5.59 4.86 3.59
N ILE A 76 -6.84 4.94 3.13
CA ILE A 76 -7.71 6.09 3.26
C ILE A 76 -8.90 5.66 4.12
N ASP A 77 -9.05 6.30 5.28
CA ASP A 77 -10.25 6.16 6.10
C ASP A 77 -11.29 7.23 5.67
N SER A 78 -12.48 7.19 6.27
CA SER A 78 -13.55 8.14 5.95
C SER A 78 -13.31 9.58 6.43
N LYS A 79 -12.16 9.87 7.05
CA LYS A 79 -11.85 11.20 7.59
C LYS A 79 -11.13 12.03 6.54
N GLU A 80 -11.55 13.28 6.38
CA GLU A 80 -10.92 14.27 5.47
C GLU A 80 -9.39 14.39 5.69
N LYS A 81 -8.95 14.28 6.95
CA LYS A 81 -7.54 14.31 7.31
C LYS A 81 -6.73 13.21 6.64
N SER A 82 -7.29 12.00 6.52
CA SER A 82 -6.61 10.86 5.90
C SER A 82 -6.46 11.09 4.40
N LEU A 83 -7.55 11.49 3.73
CA LEU A 83 -7.51 11.83 2.31
C LEU A 83 -6.49 12.93 1.99
N LYS A 84 -6.47 14.01 2.78
CA LYS A 84 -5.48 15.08 2.63
C LYS A 84 -4.06 14.55 2.81
N ASN A 85 -3.83 13.75 3.84
CA ASN A 85 -2.53 13.18 4.15
C ASN A 85 -2.00 12.28 3.01
N ILE A 86 -2.87 11.44 2.43
CA ILE A 86 -2.53 10.60 1.29
C ILE A 86 -2.27 11.46 0.05
N THR A 87 -3.12 12.44 -0.24
CA THR A 87 -2.93 13.36 -1.37
C THR A 87 -1.60 14.11 -1.31
N ASP A 88 -1.20 14.57 -0.11
CA ASP A 88 0.09 15.21 0.11
C ASP A 88 1.26 14.21 -0.04
N SER A 89 1.08 12.96 0.40
CA SER A 89 2.09 11.90 0.34
C SER A 89 2.39 11.42 -1.09
N LEU A 90 1.40 11.40 -1.99
CA LEU A 90 1.54 10.93 -3.38
C LEU A 90 2.59 11.73 -4.17
N ARG A 91 2.86 12.98 -3.79
CA ARG A 91 3.87 13.85 -4.44
C ARG A 91 5.30 13.35 -4.22
N PHE A 92 5.51 12.43 -3.29
CA PHE A 92 6.81 11.87 -2.94
C PHE A 92 6.97 10.44 -3.45
N VAL A 93 6.13 10.00 -4.39
CA VAL A 93 6.14 8.65 -4.95
C VAL A 93 6.42 8.77 -6.43
N ASP A 94 7.32 7.93 -6.94
CA ASP A 94 7.64 7.92 -8.36
C ASP A 94 6.44 7.44 -9.18
N VAL A 95 6.24 8.04 -10.36
CA VAL A 95 5.11 7.75 -11.23
C VAL A 95 5.04 6.30 -11.68
N GLU A 96 6.18 5.61 -11.69
CA GLU A 96 6.30 4.21 -12.05
C GLU A 96 5.62 3.25 -11.04
N TYR A 97 5.30 3.69 -9.82
CA TYR A 97 4.55 2.85 -8.87
C TYR A 97 3.05 2.76 -9.18
N PHE A 98 2.46 3.82 -9.74
CA PHE A 98 1.01 3.90 -9.84
C PHE A 98 0.37 2.82 -10.73
N PRO A 99 0.90 2.52 -11.93
CA PRO A 99 0.37 1.44 -12.73
C PRO A 99 0.78 0.08 -12.13
N GLY A 100 -0.11 -0.47 -11.30
CA GLY A 100 -0.04 -1.86 -10.84
C GLY A 100 0.87 -2.15 -9.66
N LYS A 101 1.72 -1.22 -9.19
CA LYS A 101 2.61 -1.41 -8.01
C LYS A 101 2.17 -0.61 -6.77
N CYS A 102 0.97 -0.05 -6.82
CA CYS A 102 0.31 0.48 -5.65
C CYS A 102 -1.21 0.31 -5.75
N CYS A 103 -1.89 0.50 -4.62
CA CYS A 103 -3.33 0.67 -4.58
C CYS A 103 -3.76 1.68 -3.50
N PHE A 104 -4.98 2.20 -3.68
CA PHE A 104 -5.72 2.86 -2.62
C PHE A 104 -6.54 1.82 -1.86
N LEU A 105 -6.50 1.86 -0.53
CA LEU A 105 -7.32 0.99 0.33
C LEU A 105 -8.30 1.85 1.11
N MET A 106 -9.57 1.77 0.75
CA MET A 106 -10.67 2.49 1.37
C MET A 106 -11.22 1.68 2.53
N LEU A 107 -11.10 2.22 3.75
CA LEU A 107 -11.64 1.58 4.95
C LEU A 107 -13.10 1.95 5.19
N ASN A 108 -13.89 0.95 5.58
CA ASN A 108 -15.32 1.07 5.90
C ASN A 108 -16.15 1.61 4.72
N ASP A 109 -15.66 1.40 3.50
CA ASP A 109 -16.42 1.54 2.28
C ASP A 109 -16.71 0.13 1.76
N ASN A 110 -17.92 -0.07 1.26
CA ASN A 110 -18.43 -1.39 0.88
C ASN A 110 -18.59 -1.55 -0.63
N ASN A 111 -18.24 -0.53 -1.44
CA ASN A 111 -18.51 -0.57 -2.87
C ASN A 111 -17.43 0.09 -3.73
N GLU A 112 -16.56 -0.75 -4.31
CA GLU A 112 -15.55 -0.33 -5.30
C GLU A 112 -16.17 0.31 -6.55
N ASN A 113 -17.45 0.04 -6.85
CA ASN A 113 -18.16 0.63 -7.98
C ASN A 113 -18.82 1.98 -7.68
N ASN A 114 -18.78 2.43 -6.41
CA ASN A 114 -19.41 3.68 -5.99
C ASN A 114 -18.52 4.45 -5.00
N LEU A 115 -17.26 4.65 -5.41
CA LEU A 115 -16.29 5.43 -4.65
C LEU A 115 -16.75 6.88 -4.53
N ALA A 116 -16.38 7.53 -3.43
CA ALA A 116 -16.55 8.98 -3.28
C ALA A 116 -15.87 9.73 -4.45
N PRO A 117 -16.44 10.84 -4.96
CA PRO A 117 -15.94 11.53 -6.16
C PRO A 117 -14.47 11.96 -6.07
N GLU A 118 -14.00 12.33 -4.88
CA GLU A 118 -12.60 12.69 -4.64
C GLU A 118 -11.65 11.50 -4.83
N ILE A 119 -12.07 10.32 -4.37
CA ILE A 119 -11.29 9.07 -4.51
C ILE A 119 -11.30 8.61 -5.95
N GLN A 120 -12.47 8.64 -6.61
CA GLN A 120 -12.57 8.28 -8.02
C GLN A 120 -11.65 9.16 -8.89
N LYS A 121 -11.54 10.46 -8.58
CA LYS A 121 -10.60 11.36 -9.25
C LYS A 121 -9.15 10.93 -9.03
N LEU A 122 -8.77 10.53 -7.82
CA LEU A 122 -7.41 10.06 -7.53
C LEU A 122 -7.09 8.76 -8.28
N VAL A 123 -7.97 7.76 -8.19
CA VAL A 123 -7.89 6.49 -8.93
C VAL A 123 -7.67 6.74 -10.42
N ASN A 124 -8.50 7.59 -11.03
CA ASN A 124 -8.41 7.90 -12.45
C ASN A 124 -7.13 8.68 -12.80
N PHE A 125 -6.73 9.64 -11.95
CA PHE A 125 -5.56 10.48 -12.21
C PHE A 125 -4.26 9.68 -12.13
N TYR A 126 -4.14 8.79 -11.16
CA TYR A 126 -2.95 7.96 -10.97
C TYR A 126 -3.01 6.65 -11.75
N ALA A 127 -4.12 6.32 -12.42
CA ALA A 127 -4.31 5.05 -13.13
C ALA A 127 -3.99 3.83 -12.24
N THR A 128 -4.45 3.90 -11.00
CA THR A 128 -4.26 2.87 -9.96
C THR A 128 -5.62 2.37 -9.50
N GLU A 129 -5.65 1.24 -8.80
CA GLU A 129 -6.90 0.61 -8.34
C GLU A 129 -7.23 1.02 -6.91
N ALA A 130 -8.52 1.00 -6.58
CA ALA A 130 -9.02 1.11 -5.22
C ALA A 130 -9.56 -0.24 -4.75
N LEU A 131 -9.21 -0.61 -3.52
CA LEU A 131 -9.77 -1.72 -2.77
C LEU A 131 -10.71 -1.17 -1.71
N CYS A 132 -11.88 -1.77 -1.56
CA CYS A 132 -12.80 -1.47 -0.48
C CYS A 132 -12.79 -2.60 0.55
N ALA A 133 -12.54 -2.27 1.81
CA ALA A 133 -12.51 -3.27 2.86
C ALA A 133 -13.00 -2.73 4.19
N ASN A 134 -13.56 -3.61 5.01
CA ASN A 134 -14.04 -3.28 6.34
C ASN A 134 -12.92 -3.53 7.37
N PHE A 135 -12.82 -2.64 8.37
CA PHE A 135 -11.84 -2.74 9.45
C PHE A 135 -12.56 -2.91 10.79
N SER A 136 -13.50 -3.87 10.88
CA SER A 136 -14.29 -4.08 12.09
C SER A 136 -13.78 -5.22 12.96
N ASN A 137 -13.16 -6.26 12.37
CA ASN A 137 -12.67 -7.42 13.12
C ASN A 137 -11.50 -8.13 12.43
N GLU A 138 -10.90 -9.10 13.12
CA GLU A 138 -9.71 -9.81 12.63
C GLU A 138 -9.94 -10.54 11.30
N ASN A 139 -11.12 -11.14 11.08
CA ASN A 139 -11.38 -11.86 9.82
C ASN A 139 -11.42 -10.90 8.64
N GLU A 140 -12.07 -9.75 8.78
CA GLU A 140 -12.10 -8.72 7.73
C GLU A 140 -10.71 -8.14 7.45
N ILE A 141 -9.87 -8.00 8.48
CA ILE A 141 -8.47 -7.61 8.31
C ILE A 141 -7.70 -8.69 7.54
N GLN A 142 -7.94 -9.97 7.80
CA GLN A 142 -7.30 -11.06 7.05
C GLN A 142 -7.77 -11.11 5.59
N ASP A 143 -9.05 -10.85 5.32
CA ASP A 143 -9.59 -10.75 3.96
C ASP A 143 -8.96 -9.58 3.21
N MET A 144 -8.83 -8.43 3.88
CA MET A 144 -8.14 -7.24 3.37
C MET A 144 -6.69 -7.53 3.02
N VAL A 145 -5.96 -8.20 3.92
CA VAL A 145 -4.57 -8.61 3.68
C VAL A 145 -4.48 -9.55 2.49
N SER A 146 -5.39 -10.53 2.38
CA SER A 146 -5.41 -11.47 1.26
C SER A 146 -5.58 -10.76 -0.08
N GLN A 147 -6.47 -9.77 -0.17
CA GLN A 147 -6.66 -8.97 -1.37
C GLN A 147 -5.42 -8.15 -1.74
N ILE A 148 -4.76 -7.53 -0.76
CA ILE A 148 -3.51 -6.79 -0.96
C ILE A 148 -2.41 -7.72 -1.48
N LEU A 149 -2.26 -8.89 -0.88
CA LEU A 149 -1.24 -9.86 -1.27
C LEU A 149 -1.46 -10.37 -2.69
N ILE A 150 -2.70 -10.69 -3.09
CA ILE A 150 -3.01 -11.11 -4.46
C ILE A 150 -2.59 -10.02 -5.47
N LYS A 151 -2.90 -8.75 -5.21
CA LYS A 151 -2.49 -7.65 -6.11
C LYS A 151 -0.98 -7.50 -6.18
N ALA A 152 -0.30 -7.58 -5.04
CA ALA A 152 1.15 -7.49 -5.01
C ALA A 152 1.82 -8.67 -5.73
N GLU A 153 1.34 -9.90 -5.53
CA GLU A 153 1.80 -11.09 -6.24
C GLU A 153 1.69 -10.91 -7.76
N LEU A 154 0.52 -10.48 -8.24
CA LEU A 154 0.28 -10.20 -9.66
C LEU A 154 1.22 -9.11 -10.20
N SER A 155 1.42 -8.03 -9.43
CA SER A 155 2.30 -6.93 -9.82
C SER A 155 3.78 -7.33 -9.95
N CYS A 156 4.19 -8.36 -9.20
CA CYS A 156 5.55 -8.86 -9.15
C CYS A 156 5.76 -10.10 -10.03
N GLY A 157 4.72 -10.56 -10.75
CA GLY A 157 4.79 -11.78 -11.55
C GLY A 157 5.10 -13.03 -10.71
N LEU A 158 4.55 -13.08 -9.50
CA LEU A 158 4.51 -14.29 -8.69
C LEU A 158 3.28 -15.10 -9.14
N ASP A 159 3.51 -16.32 -9.61
CA ASP A 159 2.42 -17.18 -10.07
C ASP A 159 1.50 -17.50 -8.88
N CYS A 160 0.28 -16.97 -8.91
CA CYS A 160 -0.80 -17.40 -8.04
C CYS A 160 -1.16 -18.83 -8.42
N PHE A 161 -0.53 -19.83 -7.79
CA PHE A 161 -1.05 -21.20 -7.85
C PHE A 161 -2.39 -21.22 -7.14
N VAL A 162 -3.46 -20.96 -7.88
CA VAL A 162 -4.81 -21.32 -7.49
C VAL A 162 -4.82 -22.84 -7.44
N GLN A 163 -4.71 -23.41 -6.24
CA GLN A 163 -5.04 -24.82 -6.03
C GLN A 163 -6.56 -24.94 -6.21
N THR A 164 -6.98 -25.37 -7.40
CA THR A 164 -8.32 -25.88 -7.71
C THR A 164 -8.61 -27.17 -6.98
#